data_AF-A0A2K9AYL0-F1
#
_entry.id   AF-A0A2K9AYL0-F1
#
_cell.length_a   1.000
_cell.length_b   1.000
_cell.length_c   1.000
_cell.angle_alpha   90.00
_cell.angle_beta   90.00
_cell.angle_gamma   90.00
#
_symmetry.space_group_name_H-M   'P 1'
#
loop_
_entity.id
_entity.type
_entity.pdbx_description
1 polymer ?
#
loop_
_entity_poly.entity_id
_entity_poly.type
_entity_poly.pdbx_seq_one_letter_code
_entity_poly.pdbx_strand_id
1 'polypeptide(L)'
;MTKSESQKSWVERLMIACSYEADSIQEEHDYFRNQANSAPLKELELFLSMPPGKFDRPARVVMGQVYKERLKQQRKEEVSKESRAQWWSGLAQQVTAQILGALIIGLILGFITGVWFIK
;
A
#
# COMPACT_ATOMS: atom_id res chain seq x y z
N MET A 1 -26.70 9.31 -7.58
CA MET A 1 -26.54 8.91 -6.17
C MET A 1 -25.16 9.33 -5.70
N THR A 2 -25.15 10.36 -4.86
CA THR A 2 -24.01 11.18 -4.47
C THR A 2 -23.12 10.46 -3.46
N LYS A 3 -21.83 10.32 -3.77
CA LYS A 3 -20.77 9.77 -2.89
C LYS A 3 -20.78 10.34 -1.47
N SER A 4 -21.35 11.53 -1.25
CA SER A 4 -21.34 12.25 0.03
C SER A 4 -22.29 11.69 1.10
N GLU A 5 -23.38 10.99 0.74
CA GLU A 5 -24.31 10.42 1.74
C GLU A 5 -23.69 9.22 2.47
N SER A 6 -22.86 8.44 1.76
CA SER A 6 -22.13 7.32 2.34
C SER A 6 -20.98 7.75 3.26
N GLN A 7 -20.34 8.90 3.00
CA GLN A 7 -19.21 9.38 3.82
C GLN A 7 -19.65 9.91 5.18
N LYS A 8 -20.71 10.72 5.23
CA LYS A 8 -21.26 11.21 6.51
C LYS A 8 -21.71 10.08 7.45
N SER A 9 -22.20 8.97 6.89
CA SER A 9 -22.62 7.79 7.65
C SER A 9 -21.47 7.16 8.46
N TRP A 10 -20.25 7.07 7.93
CA TRP A 10 -19.18 6.33 8.62
C TRP A 10 -18.54 7.11 9.76
N VAL A 11 -18.31 8.40 9.55
CA VAL A 11 -17.80 9.28 10.60
C VAL A 11 -18.77 9.33 11.77
N GLU A 12 -20.07 9.45 11.51
CA GLU A 12 -21.10 9.44 12.54
C GLU A 12 -21.17 8.10 13.27
N ARG A 13 -21.07 6.97 12.55
CA ARG A 13 -20.98 5.64 13.15
C ARG A 13 -19.76 5.48 14.06
N LEU A 14 -18.60 6.02 13.67
CA LEU A 14 -17.39 5.99 14.51
C LEU A 14 -17.55 6.84 15.77
N MET A 15 -18.20 8.01 15.66
CA MET A 15 -18.53 8.84 16.82
C MET A 15 -19.49 8.13 17.78
N ILE A 16 -20.55 7.49 17.25
CA ILE A 16 -21.48 6.69 18.06
C ILE A 16 -20.76 5.47 18.66
N ALA A 17 -19.82 4.87 17.94
CA ALA A 17 -19.04 3.77 18.47
C ALA A 17 -18.20 4.18 19.70
N CYS A 18 -17.78 5.44 19.82
CA CYS A 18 -17.04 5.91 21.00
C CYS A 18 -17.88 5.98 22.28
N SER A 19 -19.21 5.96 22.20
CA SER A 19 -20.09 5.86 23.37
C SER A 19 -20.43 4.41 23.75
N TYR A 20 -19.82 3.41 23.11
CA TYR A 20 -19.98 2.01 23.50
C TYR A 20 -19.24 1.74 24.81
N GLU A 21 -19.98 1.22 25.79
CA GLU A 21 -19.50 0.82 27.10
C GLU A 21 -19.86 -0.66 27.29
N ALA A 22 -18.90 -1.47 27.71
CA ALA A 22 -19.09 -2.90 27.94
C ALA A 22 -18.65 -3.29 29.36
N ASP A 23 -19.05 -4.48 29.79
CA ASP A 23 -18.71 -4.98 31.14
C ASP A 23 -17.19 -5.20 31.32
N SER A 24 -16.42 -5.20 30.22
CA SER A 24 -14.96 -5.31 30.25
C SER A 24 -14.26 -4.36 29.27
N ILE A 25 -13.12 -3.80 29.71
CA ILE A 25 -12.25 -2.95 28.89
C ILE A 25 -11.76 -3.67 27.63
N GLN A 26 -11.53 -4.98 27.71
CA GLN A 26 -11.08 -5.78 26.59
C GLN A 26 -12.14 -5.84 25.49
N GLU A 27 -13.40 -6.02 25.87
CA GLU A 27 -14.53 -6.07 24.94
C GLU A 27 -14.79 -4.71 24.27
N GLU A 28 -14.65 -3.61 25.01
CA GLU A 28 -14.70 -2.26 24.44
C GLU A 28 -13.60 -2.06 23.40
N HIS A 29 -12.36 -2.43 23.74
CA HIS A 29 -11.23 -2.31 22.82
C HIS A 29 -11.42 -3.15 21.57
N ASP A 30 -11.92 -4.38 21.70
CA ASP A 30 -12.19 -5.26 20.56
C ASP A 30 -13.32 -4.71 19.69
N TYR A 31 -14.36 -4.11 20.29
CA TYR A 31 -15.39 -3.38 19.57
C TYR A 31 -14.81 -2.19 18.78
N PHE A 32 -14.00 -1.34 19.40
CA PHE A 32 -13.36 -0.20 18.72
C PHE A 32 -12.45 -0.65 17.58
N ARG A 33 -11.69 -1.73 17.78
CA ARG A 33 -10.86 -2.34 16.71
C ARG A 33 -11.72 -2.80 15.54
N ASN A 34 -12.82 -3.48 15.82
CA ASN A 34 -13.73 -3.99 14.80
C ASN A 34 -14.38 -2.86 13.99
N GLN A 35 -14.81 -1.79 14.66
CA GLN A 35 -15.35 -0.60 13.99
C GLN A 35 -14.29 0.10 13.13
N ALA A 36 -13.07 0.29 13.65
CA ALA A 36 -11.98 0.89 12.88
C ALA A 36 -11.52 0.04 11.69
N ASN A 37 -11.57 -1.30 11.81
CA ASN A 37 -11.25 -2.21 10.70
C ASN A 37 -12.32 -2.17 9.60
N SER A 38 -13.58 -2.06 10.00
CA SER A 38 -14.73 -2.01 9.08
C SER A 38 -14.85 -0.66 8.36
N ALA A 39 -14.41 0.42 8.99
CA ALA A 39 -14.46 1.75 8.41
C ALA A 39 -13.51 1.89 7.20
N PRO A 40 -13.91 2.64 6.16
CA PRO A 40 -13.00 3.04 5.09
C PRO A 40 -11.84 3.87 5.65
N LEU A 41 -10.62 3.64 5.15
CA LEU A 41 -9.40 4.26 5.69
C LEU A 41 -9.46 5.80 5.71
N LYS A 42 -10.02 6.41 4.66
CA LYS A 42 -10.20 7.88 4.55
C LYS A 42 -11.18 8.44 5.58
N GLU A 43 -12.24 7.71 5.90
CA GLU A 43 -13.23 8.14 6.90
C GLU A 43 -12.68 7.98 8.31
N LEU A 44 -11.89 6.94 8.56
CA LEU A 44 -11.16 6.76 9.80
C LEU A 44 -10.14 7.88 10.02
N GLU A 45 -9.41 8.27 8.98
CA GLU A 45 -8.49 9.42 9.01
C GLU A 45 -9.24 10.72 9.33
N LEU A 46 -10.34 10.98 8.64
CA LEU A 46 -11.17 12.16 8.88
C LEU A 46 -11.69 12.19 10.31
N PHE A 47 -12.20 11.06 10.83
CA PHE A 47 -12.63 10.92 12.22
C PHE A 47 -11.52 11.25 13.22
N LEU A 48 -10.32 10.69 13.02
CA LEU A 48 -9.17 10.93 13.89
C LEU A 48 -8.65 12.37 13.81
N SER A 49 -8.86 13.05 12.69
CA SER A 49 -8.48 14.46 12.51
C SER A 49 -9.42 15.45 13.23
N MET A 50 -10.66 15.05 13.55
CA MET A 50 -11.61 15.88 14.29
C MET A 50 -11.20 16.03 15.76
N PRO A 51 -11.58 17.11 16.45
CA PRO A 51 -11.26 17.30 17.86
C PRO A 51 -11.90 16.20 18.73
N PRO A 52 -11.16 15.67 19.74
CA PRO A 52 -11.69 14.63 20.61
C PRO A 52 -12.78 15.18 21.54
N GLY A 53 -13.92 14.50 21.62
CA GLY A 53 -14.91 14.73 22.66
C GLY A 53 -14.42 14.31 24.05
N LYS A 54 -15.16 14.69 25.10
CA LYS A 54 -14.84 14.40 26.50
C LYS A 54 -14.72 12.89 26.81
N PHE A 55 -15.38 12.04 26.01
CA PHE A 55 -15.46 10.59 26.22
C PHE A 55 -14.72 9.77 25.13
N ASP A 56 -14.15 10.42 24.11
CA ASP A 56 -13.60 9.71 22.94
C ASP A 56 -12.15 9.24 23.11
N ARG A 57 -11.46 9.61 24.20
CA ARG A 57 -9.99 9.46 24.29
C ARG A 57 -9.51 8.00 24.17
N PRO A 58 -10.05 7.01 24.91
CA PRO A 58 -9.59 5.63 24.83
C PRO A 58 -9.91 5.01 23.45
N ALA A 59 -11.15 5.22 22.98
CA ALA A 59 -11.61 4.71 21.69
C ALA A 59 -10.75 5.25 20.52
N ARG A 60 -10.48 6.56 20.49
CA ARG A 60 -9.64 7.17 19.45
C ARG A 60 -8.19 6.67 19.46
N VAL A 61 -7.64 6.33 20.61
CA VAL A 61 -6.29 5.75 20.70
C VAL A 61 -6.27 4.37 20.04
N VAL A 62 -7.23 3.51 20.36
CA VAL A 62 -7.34 2.16 19.78
C VAL A 62 -7.59 2.24 18.28
N MET A 63 -8.55 3.05 17.85
CA MET A 63 -8.87 3.27 16.43
C MET A 63 -7.68 3.88 15.67
N GLY A 64 -6.90 4.75 16.31
CA GLY A 64 -5.68 5.33 15.76
C GLY A 64 -4.53 4.33 15.61
N GLN A 65 -4.44 3.31 16.47
CA GLN A 65 -3.50 2.20 16.29
C GLN A 65 -3.86 1.39 15.05
N VAL A 66 -5.13 1.02 14.91
CA VAL A 66 -5.64 0.30 13.73
C VAL A 66 -5.38 1.08 12.44
N TYR A 67 -5.63 2.40 12.45
CA TYR A 67 -5.32 3.27 11.31
C TYR A 67 -3.85 3.18 10.89
N LYS A 68 -2.92 3.30 11.85
CA LYS A 68 -1.47 3.23 11.59
C LYS A 68 -1.04 1.87 11.04
N GLU A 69 -1.62 0.78 11.55
CA GLU A 69 -1.33 -0.57 11.09
C GLU A 69 -1.79 -0.78 9.65
N ARG A 70 -3.04 -0.40 9.33
CA ARG A 70 -3.59 -0.49 7.98
C ARG A 70 -2.82 0.38 6.98
N LEU A 71 -2.40 1.58 7.38
CA LEU A 71 -1.58 2.46 6.54
C LEU A 71 -0.20 1.84 6.24
N LYS A 72 0.44 1.21 7.24
CA LYS A 72 1.71 0.50 7.04
C LYS A 72 1.55 -0.70 6.10
N GLN A 73 0.44 -1.44 6.19
CA GLN A 73 0.15 -2.56 5.31
C GLN A 73 -0.02 -2.09 3.85
N GLN A 74 -0.81 -1.05 3.61
CA GLN A 74 -0.96 -0.48 2.25
C GLN A 74 0.36 -0.04 1.66
N ARG A 75 1.19 0.68 2.44
CA ARG A 75 2.52 1.09 1.98
C ARG A 75 3.42 -0.10 1.63
N LYS A 76 3.38 -1.18 2.42
CA LYS A 76 4.16 -2.40 2.11
C LYS A 76 3.69 -3.04 0.80
N GLU A 77 2.39 -3.09 0.56
CA GLU A 77 1.84 -3.65 -0.67
C GLU A 77 2.23 -2.81 -1.90
N GLU A 78 2.17 -1.48 -1.81
CA GLU A 78 2.61 -0.57 -2.87
C GLU A 78 4.11 -0.76 -3.18
N VAL A 79 4.95 -0.75 -2.15
CA VAL A 79 6.40 -0.98 -2.29
C VAL A 79 6.69 -2.34 -2.90
N SER A 80 5.92 -3.39 -2.54
CA SER A 80 6.12 -4.73 -3.11
C SER A 80 5.79 -4.79 -4.61
N LYS A 81 4.80 -4.02 -5.08
CA LYS A 81 4.43 -3.95 -6.50
C LYS A 81 5.49 -3.19 -7.29
N GLU A 82 5.97 -2.07 -6.77
CA GLU A 82 7.05 -1.28 -7.38
C GLU A 82 8.36 -2.06 -7.42
N SER A 83 8.69 -2.78 -6.34
CA SER A 83 9.90 -3.60 -6.25
C SER A 83 9.88 -4.76 -7.25
N ARG A 84 8.71 -5.37 -7.50
CA ARG A 84 8.56 -6.40 -8.53
C ARG A 84 8.76 -5.81 -9.93
N ALA A 85 8.16 -4.66 -10.23
CA ALA A 85 8.32 -4.00 -11.53
C ALA A 85 9.79 -3.62 -11.80
N GLN A 86 10.49 -3.09 -10.80
CA GLN A 86 11.93 -2.77 -10.90
C GLN A 86 12.80 -4.01 -11.09
N TRP A 87 12.45 -5.13 -10.46
CA TRP A 87 13.16 -6.40 -10.66
C TRP A 87 13.01 -6.91 -12.09
N TRP A 88 11.81 -6.83 -12.67
CA TRP A 88 11.58 -7.17 -14.07
C TRP A 88 12.30 -6.25 -15.06
N SER A 89 12.34 -4.94 -14.80
CA SER A 89 13.09 -4.01 -15.65
C SER A 89 14.60 -4.25 -15.59
N GLY A 90 15.14 -4.58 -14.41
CA GLY A 90 16.56 -4.89 -14.24
C GLY A 90 17.00 -6.16 -14.98
N LEU A 91 16.18 -7.21 -14.97
CA LEU A 91 16.44 -8.44 -15.73
C LEU A 91 16.40 -8.21 -17.25
N ALA A 92 15.43 -7.43 -17.74
CA ALA A 92 15.33 -7.12 -19.16
C ALA A 92 16.59 -6.40 -19.67
N GLN A 93 17.11 -5.45 -18.90
CA GLN A 93 18.30 -4.66 -19.26
C GLN A 93 19.58 -5.51 -19.35
N GLN A 94 19.70 -6.52 -18.49
CA GLN A 94 20.86 -7.42 -18.48
C GLN A 94 20.89 -8.36 -19.69
N VAL A 95 19.72 -8.80 -20.16
CA VAL A 95 19.59 -9.66 -21.36
C VAL A 95 19.87 -8.87 -22.64
N THR A 96 19.42 -7.61 -22.75
CA THR A 96 19.71 -6.78 -23.95
C THR A 96 21.20 -6.49 -24.10
N ALA A 97 21.93 -6.26 -23.01
CA ALA A 97 23.36 -5.97 -23.06
C ALA A 97 24.19 -7.16 -23.61
N GLN A 98 23.84 -8.40 -23.23
CA GLN A 98 24.52 -9.60 -23.73
C GLN A 98 24.21 -9.87 -25.20
N ILE A 99 22.95 -9.68 -25.62
CA ILE A 99 22.55 -9.89 -27.03
C ILE A 99 23.22 -8.86 -27.94
N LEU A 100 23.23 -7.58 -27.58
CA LEU A 100 23.93 -6.55 -28.36
C LEU A 100 25.45 -6.79 -28.42
N GLY A 101 26.06 -7.18 -27.29
CA GLY A 101 27.49 -7.51 -27.26
C GLY A 101 27.87 -8.68 -28.16
N ALA A 102 27.09 -9.77 -28.13
CA ALA A 102 27.30 -10.94 -28.96
C ALA A 102 27.11 -10.64 -30.46
N LEU A 103 26.16 -9.78 -30.81
CA LEU A 103 25.86 -9.41 -32.19
C LEU A 103 26.99 -8.57 -32.81
N ILE A 104 27.56 -7.63 -32.04
CA ILE A 104 28.73 -6.83 -32.47
C ILE A 104 29.96 -7.72 -32.66
N ILE A 105 30.24 -8.62 -31.71
CA ILE A 105 31.37 -9.54 -31.80
C ILE A 105 31.22 -10.50 -32.99
N GLY A 106 30.01 -11.00 -33.24
CA GLY A 106 29.70 -11.84 -34.40
C GLY A 106 29.90 -11.13 -35.73
N LEU A 107 29.52 -9.85 -35.83
CA LEU A 107 29.76 -9.02 -37.02
C LEU A 107 31.25 -8.81 -37.28
N ILE A 108 32.04 -8.50 -36.24
CA ILE A 108 33.49 -8.28 -36.36
C ILE A 108 34.20 -9.58 -36.77
N LEU A 109 33.88 -10.71 -36.12
CA LEU A 109 34.47 -12.01 -36.46
C LEU A 109 34.08 -12.47 -37.87
N GLY A 110 32.83 -12.27 -38.27
CA GLY A 110 32.35 -12.56 -39.63
C GLY A 110 33.05 -11.70 -40.69
N PHE A 111 33.33 -10.43 -40.38
CA PHE A 111 34.07 -9.55 -41.29
C PHE A 111 35.54 -9.96 -41.41
N ILE A 112 36.21 -10.28 -40.30
CA ILE A 112 37.62 -10.70 -40.30
C ILE A 112 37.78 -12.03 -41.06
N THR A 113 36.93 -13.01 -40.77
CA THR A 113 36.96 -14.32 -41.44
C THR A 113 36.55 -14.22 -42.91
N GLY A 114 35.53 -13.41 -43.24
CA GLY A 114 35.09 -13.18 -44.62
C GLY A 114 36.15 -12.49 -45.48
N VAL A 115 36.87 -11.50 -44.93
CA VAL A 115 37.96 -10.81 -45.65
C VAL A 115 39.19 -11.71 -45.86
N TRP A 116 39.44 -12.65 -44.94
CA TRP A 116 40.57 -13.59 -45.06
C TRP A 116 40.33 -14.70 -46.10
N PHE A 117 39.07 -15.05 -46.39
CA PHE A 117 38.70 -16.06 -47.38
C PHE A 117 38.51 -15.53 -48.82
N ILE A 118 38.57 -14.20 -49.02
CA ILE A 118 38.44 -13.56 -50.36
C ILE A 118 39.83 -13.33 -51.00
N LYS A 119 40.89 -13.96 -50.48
CA LYS A 119 42.25 -13.91 -51.04
C LYS A 119 42.74 -15.31 -51.36
#